data_AF-A0A3C0N6M3-F1
#
_entry.id   AF-A0A3C0N6M3-F1
#
_cell.length_a   1.000
_cell.length_b   1.000
_cell.length_c   1.000
_cell.angle_alpha   90.00
_cell.angle_beta   90.00
_cell.angle_gamma   90.00
#
_symmetry.space_group_name_H-M   'P 1'
#
loop_
_entity.id
_entity.type
_entity.pdbx_description
1 polymer ?
#
loop_
_entity_poly.entity_id
_entity_poly.type
_entity_poly.pdbx_seq_one_letter_code
_entity_poly.pdbx_strand_id
1 'polypeptide(L)' 'MEIKVMSFNLRYDKPDLGDNAWAVRKEAVAALIDHHVPDIIGTQEGKAHQLLDLHRLLPDYQSVGSDRTG' A
#
# COMPACT_ATOMS: atom_id res chain seq x y z
N MET A 1 -1.61 -24.46 10.01
CA MET A 1 -2.15 -23.15 9.59
C MET A 1 -1.02 -22.43 8.91
N GLU A 2 -1.22 -22.03 7.66
CA GLU A 2 -0.24 -21.26 6.88
C GLU A 2 -0.63 -19.78 6.94
N ILE A 3 0.35 -18.89 7.06
CA ILE A 3 0.14 -17.43 7.06
C ILE A 3 0.92 -16.88 5.87
N LYS A 4 0.24 -16.18 4.98
CA LYS A 4 0.84 -15.52 3.82
C LYS A 4 1.23 -14.11 4.18
N VAL A 5 2.52 -13.81 4.05
CA VAL A 5 3.06 -12.49 4.37
C VAL A 5 3.63 -11.85 3.10
N MET A 6 3.38 -10.55 2.94
CA MET A 6 3.93 -9.74 1.86
C MET A 6 4.76 -8.58 2.45
N SER A 7 5.86 -8.24 1.78
CA SER A 7 6.55 -6.96 1.97
C SER A 7 6.51 -6.19 0.67
N PHE A 8 6.08 -4.93 0.72
CA PHE A 8 5.94 -4.11 -0.49
C PHE A 8 6.28 -2.65 -0.22
N ASN A 9 7.36 -2.16 -0.82
CA ASN A 9 7.66 -0.74 -0.85
C ASN A 9 6.76 -0.05 -1.87
N LEU A 10 5.91 0.87 -1.41
CA LEU A 10 4.90 1.53 -2.25
C LEU A 10 5.48 2.60 -3.17
N ARG A 11 6.73 3.04 -2.87
CA ARG A 11 7.33 4.29 -3.33
C ARG A 11 6.49 5.49 -2.91
N TYR A 12 7.06 6.40 -2.10
CA TYR A 12 6.28 7.54 -1.63
C TYR A 12 5.78 8.38 -2.80
N ASP A 13 4.66 9.07 -2.59
CA ASP A 13 4.09 9.96 -3.59
C ASP A 13 4.99 11.18 -3.81
N LYS A 14 5.90 11.04 -4.76
CA LYS A 14 6.72 12.09 -5.34
C LYS A 14 5.95 12.67 -6.53
N PRO A 15 6.17 13.93 -6.95
CA PRO A 15 5.65 14.48 -8.21
C PRO A 15 6.30 13.82 -9.44
N ASP A 16 6.15 12.50 -9.54
CA ASP A 16 6.52 11.70 -10.69
C ASP A 16 5.46 11.90 -11.78
N LEU A 17 5.89 11.86 -13.05
CA LEU A 17 5.02 12.09 -14.20
C LEU A 17 4.52 10.77 -14.80
N GLY A 18 3.36 10.84 -15.46
CA GLY A 18 2.77 9.71 -16.19
C GLY A 18 2.50 8.51 -15.30
N ASP A 19 2.82 7.32 -15.80
CA ASP A 19 2.50 6.04 -15.17
C ASP A 19 3.18 5.80 -13.82
N ASN A 20 4.18 6.62 -13.47
CA ASN A 20 4.85 6.55 -12.18
C ASN A 20 4.15 7.35 -11.07
N ALA A 21 3.21 8.23 -11.43
CA ALA A 21 2.46 9.02 -10.46
C ALA A 21 1.62 8.10 -9.54
N TRP A 22 1.58 8.38 -8.24
CA TRP A 22 0.76 7.58 -7.30
C TRP A 22 -0.71 7.51 -7.72
N ALA A 23 -1.26 8.64 -8.20
CA ALA A 23 -2.64 8.74 -8.65
C ALA A 23 -3.00 7.74 -9.77
N VAL A 24 -2.00 7.27 -10.53
CA VAL A 24 -2.16 6.28 -11.60
C VAL A 24 -1.86 4.86 -11.11
N ARG A 25 -0.92 4.70 -10.17
CA ARG A 25 -0.47 3.38 -9.69
C ARG A 25 -1.33 2.78 -8.60
N LYS A 26 -2.09 3.58 -7.85
CA LYS A 26 -2.79 3.12 -6.63
C LYS A 26 -3.73 1.94 -6.89
N GLU A 27 -4.46 1.93 -8.01
CA GLU A 27 -5.34 0.82 -8.37
C GLU A 27 -4.55 -0.46 -8.69
N ALA A 28 -3.44 -0.35 -9.43
CA ALA A 28 -2.58 -1.49 -9.75
C ALA A 28 -1.90 -2.07 -8.50
N VAL A 29 -1.47 -1.21 -7.57
CA VAL A 29 -0.90 -1.62 -6.28
C VAL A 29 -1.94 -2.37 -5.45
N ALA A 30 -3.16 -1.83 -5.32
CA ALA A 30 -4.24 -2.50 -4.61
C ALA A 30 -4.61 -3.85 -5.27
N ALA A 31 -4.73 -3.89 -6.59
CA ALA A 31 -5.00 -5.12 -7.33
C ALA A 31 -3.91 -6.19 -7.13
N LEU A 32 -2.63 -5.80 -7.00
CA LEU A 32 -1.55 -6.74 -6.70
C LEU A 32 -1.68 -7.34 -5.30
N ILE A 33 -2.05 -6.53 -4.30
CA ILE A 33 -2.28 -6.98 -2.92
C ILE A 33 -3.49 -7.93 -2.89
N ASP A 34 -4.61 -7.53 -3.51
CA ASP A 34 -5.83 -8.33 -3.57
C ASP A 34 -5.63 -9.65 -4.36
N HIS A 35 -4.82 -9.64 -5.42
CA HIS A 35 -4.49 -10.86 -6.15
C HIS A 35 -3.76 -11.89 -5.28
N HIS A 36 -2.83 -11.43 -4.42
CA HIS A 36 -2.07 -12.33 -3.57
C HIS A 36 -2.80 -12.69 -2.28
N VAL A 37 -3.76 -11.88 -1.83
CA VAL A 37 -4.51 -12.03 -0.57
C VAL A 37 -3.59 -12.37 0.61
N PRO A 38 -2.57 -11.53 0.95
CA PRO A 38 -1.74 -11.76 2.13
C PRO A 38 -2.53 -11.57 3.42
N ASP A 39 -2.28 -12.39 4.43
CA ASP A 39 -2.85 -12.17 5.77
C ASP A 39 -2.22 -10.94 6.44
N ILE A 40 -0.95 -10.66 6.14
CA ILE A 40 -0.19 -9.51 6.67
C ILE A 40 0.65 -8.89 5.55
N ILE A 41 0.58 -7.57 5.42
CA ILE A 41 1.44 -6.79 4.53
C ILE A 41 2.24 -5.74 5.31
N GLY A 42 3.57 -5.78 5.13
CA GLY A 42 4.47 -4.71 5.54
C GLY A 42 4.68 -3.73 4.40
N THR A 43 4.24 -2.48 4.56
CA THR A 43 4.48 -1.43 3.55
C THR A 43 5.65 -0.52 3.96
N GLN A 44 6.34 0.04 2.97
CA GLN A 44 7.35 1.09 3.18
C GLN A 44 7.06 2.28 2.27
N GLU A 45 7.56 3.46 2.67
CA GLU A 45 7.38 4.74 1.97
C GLU A 45 5.92 5.21 1.82
N GLY A 46 4.92 4.51 2.40
CA GLY A 46 3.53 4.92 2.35
C GLY A 46 3.26 6.20 3.14
N LYS A 47 2.99 7.31 2.43
CA LYS A 47 2.48 8.53 3.06
C LYS A 47 1.04 8.32 3.54
N ALA A 48 0.59 9.13 4.50
CA ALA A 48 -0.74 9.02 5.10
C ALA A 48 -1.87 8.98 4.05
N HIS A 49 -1.80 9.81 3.00
CA HIS A 49 -2.80 9.80 1.93
C HIS A 49 -2.73 8.55 1.05
N GLN A 50 -1.53 8.00 0.78
CA GLN A 50 -1.36 6.76 0.03
C GLN A 50 -1.95 5.57 0.80
N LEU A 51 -1.71 5.51 2.12
CA LEU A 51 -2.30 4.48 2.97
C LEU A 51 -3.82 4.63 3.07
N LEU A 52 -4.34 5.86 3.14
CA LEU A 52 -5.78 6.10 3.09
C LEU A 52 -6.42 5.67 1.77
N ASP A 53 -5.74 5.89 0.64
CA ASP A 53 -6.19 5.39 -0.66
C ASP A 53 -6.22 3.85 -0.68
N LEU A 54 -5.20 3.19 -0.14
CA LEU A 54 -5.19 1.73 -0.03
C LEU A 54 -6.31 1.21 0.88
N HIS A 55 -6.59 1.85 2.02
CA HIS A 55 -7.73 1.48 2.89
C HIS A 55 -9.08 1.57 2.19
N ARG A 56 -9.25 2.55 1.30
CA ARG A 56 -10.47 2.68 0.49
C ARG A 56 -10.59 1.59 -0.57
N LEU A 57 -9.45 1.17 -1.14
CA LEU A 57 -9.39 0.17 -2.20
C LEU A 57 -9.37 -1.27 -1.65
N LEU A 58 -8.95 -1.46 -0.40
CA LEU A 58 -8.79 -2.75 0.27
C LEU A 58 -9.54 -2.73 1.62
N PRO A 59 -10.89 -2.69 1.61
CA PRO A 59 -11.70 -2.46 2.81
C PRO A 59 -11.59 -3.57 3.87
N ASP A 60 -11.10 -4.76 3.50
CA ASP A 60 -10.91 -5.88 4.42
C ASP A 60 -9.58 -5.79 5.19
N TYR A 61 -8.72 -4.82 4.86
CA TYR A 61 -7.45 -4.60 5.55
C TYR A 61 -7.53 -3.43 6.52
N GLN A 62 -6.71 -3.50 7.56
CA GLN A 62 -6.45 -2.41 8.49
C GLN A 62 -4.94 -2.22 8.66
N SER A 63 -4.52 -1.03 9.10
CA SER A 63 -3.10 -0.71 9.29
C SER A 63 -2.81 -0.25 10.71
N VAL A 64 -1.65 -0.65 11.21
CA VAL A 64 -1.00 -0.05 12.37
C VAL A 64 0.32 0.57 11.93
N GLY A 65 0.72 1.66 12.58
CA GLY A 65 1.98 2.34 12.31
C GLY A 65 1.92 3.83 12.60
N SER A 66 3.07 4.42 12.89
CA SER A 66 3.25 5.87 12.96
C SER A 66 4.19 6.32 11.85
N ASP A 67 4.38 7.64 11.72
CA ASP A 67 5.37 8.15 10.79
C ASP A 67 6.81 7.83 11.27
N ARG A 68 7.81 8.28 10.51
CA ARG A 68 9.21 8.00 10.83
C ARG A 68 9.69 8.63 12.14
N THR A 69 8.92 9.54 12.73
CA THR A 69 9.30 10.30 13.93
C THR A 69 8.72 9.75 15.22
N GLY A 70 7.74 8.83 15.13
CA GLY A 70 7.12 8.22 16.31
C GLY A 70 5.88 8.97 16.73
#